data_AF-A0A963CYE9-F1
#
_entry.id   AF-A0A963CYE9-F1
#
_cell.length_a   1.000
_cell.length_b   1.000
_cell.length_c   1.000
_cell.angle_alpha   90.00
_cell.angle_beta   90.00
_cell.angle_gamma   90.00
#
_symmetry.space_group_name_H-M   'P 1'
#
loop_
_entity.id
_entity.type
_entity.pdbx_description
1 polymer ?
#
loop_
_entity_poly.entity_id
_entity_poly.type
_entity_poly.pdbx_seq_one_letter_code
_entity_poly.pdbx_strand_id
1 'polypeptide(L)'
;MANELTLVAGTPKTVVSSGAAVASGAMSAAPAFSYSVAADGGGFPDAEIAFSGSFAAAPTAGKILAVVARELNVDGTLDAPVPTTSYPYRKVATLVVSADTTQTLNARAHGMPRECELYLYNVDTGVSVSAGWTMKVTPISYQPAA
;
A
#
# COMPACT_ATOMS: atom_id res chain seq x y z
N MET A 1 -19.78 27.36 -8.92
CA MET A 1 -18.38 27.72 -8.61
C MET A 1 -17.54 27.15 -9.73
N ALA A 2 -17.24 27.94 -10.77
CA ALA A 2 -16.44 27.47 -11.90
C ALA A 2 -14.95 27.48 -11.50
N ASN A 3 -14.20 26.44 -11.89
CA ASN A 3 -12.74 26.26 -11.69
C ASN A 3 -12.25 25.74 -10.32
N GLU A 4 -13.07 25.04 -9.54
CA GLU A 4 -12.56 24.27 -8.40
C GLU A 4 -11.87 22.98 -8.87
N LEU A 5 -10.81 22.55 -8.18
CA LEU A 5 -10.20 21.24 -8.44
C LEU A 5 -11.06 20.14 -7.82
N THR A 6 -11.55 19.23 -8.66
CA THR A 6 -12.28 18.03 -8.25
C THR A 6 -11.35 16.83 -8.28
N LEU A 7 -11.46 15.98 -7.26
CA LEU A 7 -10.70 14.75 -7.15
C LEU A 7 -11.30 13.65 -8.03
N VAL A 8 -10.45 12.92 -8.74
CA VAL A 8 -10.86 11.85 -9.65
C VAL A 8 -10.07 10.58 -9.34
N ALA A 9 -10.78 9.49 -9.09
CA ALA A 9 -10.20 8.18 -8.96
C ALA A 9 -10.11 7.50 -10.33
N GLY A 10 -8.97 6.87 -10.62
CA GLY A 10 -8.82 5.99 -11.78
C GLY A 10 -9.25 4.55 -11.49
N THR A 11 -8.79 3.62 -12.32
CA THR A 11 -9.14 2.19 -12.18
C THR A 11 -8.34 1.52 -11.06
N PRO A 12 -8.98 0.81 -10.11
CA PRO A 12 -8.26 0.06 -9.09
C PRO A 12 -7.44 -1.08 -9.70
N LYS A 13 -6.14 -1.15 -9.38
CA LYS A 13 -5.25 -2.27 -9.70
C LYS A 13 -5.07 -3.15 -8.48
N THR A 14 -5.30 -4.46 -8.64
CA THR A 14 -4.95 -5.43 -7.59
C THR A 14 -3.46 -5.73 -7.67
N VAL A 15 -2.70 -5.30 -6.66
CA VAL A 15 -1.25 -5.51 -6.59
C VAL A 15 -0.92 -6.78 -5.79
N VAL A 16 -1.76 -7.14 -4.82
CA VAL A 16 -1.71 -8.44 -4.13
C VAL A 16 -3.08 -9.09 -4.18
N SER A 17 -3.15 -10.27 -4.80
CA SER A 17 -4.38 -11.08 -4.90
C SER A 17 -4.50 -12.15 -3.82
N SER A 18 -3.39 -12.59 -3.22
CA SER A 18 -3.36 -13.49 -2.07
C SER A 18 -2.00 -13.44 -1.40
N GLY A 19 -1.87 -12.67 -0.32
CA GLY A 19 -0.63 -12.51 0.42
C GLY A 19 -0.38 -13.63 1.44
N ALA A 20 0.90 -13.93 1.70
CA ALA A 20 1.29 -14.83 2.78
C ALA A 20 1.04 -14.20 4.16
N ALA A 21 0.97 -15.01 5.22
CA ALA A 21 0.80 -14.50 6.57
C ALA A 21 1.97 -13.58 6.98
N VAL A 22 1.68 -12.51 7.70
CA VAL A 22 2.67 -11.51 8.14
C VAL A 22 2.60 -11.39 9.66
N ALA A 23 3.62 -11.89 10.35
CA ALA A 23 3.71 -11.83 11.80
C ALA A 23 3.78 -10.38 12.31
N SER A 24 3.38 -10.16 13.58
CA SER A 24 3.59 -8.86 14.23
C SER A 24 5.08 -8.53 14.25
N GLY A 25 5.44 -7.30 13.89
CA GLY A 25 6.83 -6.87 13.75
C GLY A 25 7.53 -7.38 12.49
N ALA A 26 6.82 -8.06 11.57
CA ALA A 26 7.37 -8.62 10.35
C ALA A 26 6.88 -7.90 9.08
N MET A 27 7.67 -8.00 8.02
CA MET A 27 7.33 -7.52 6.68
C MET A 27 6.97 -8.70 5.77
N SER A 28 6.09 -8.48 4.80
CA SER A 28 5.74 -9.48 3.79
C SER A 28 6.98 -9.90 3.00
N ALA A 29 7.22 -11.21 2.89
CA ALA A 29 8.42 -11.77 2.29
C ALA A 29 8.49 -11.61 0.76
N ALA A 30 7.35 -11.41 0.09
CA ALA A 30 7.28 -11.20 -1.35
C ALA A 30 6.64 -9.84 -1.66
N PRO A 31 7.19 -9.08 -2.62
CA PRO A 31 6.54 -7.90 -3.13
C PRO A 31 5.22 -8.26 -3.83
N ALA A 32 4.28 -7.32 -3.76
CA ALA A 32 3.17 -7.24 -4.68
C ALA A 32 3.65 -7.11 -6.15
N PHE A 33 2.77 -7.41 -7.12
CA PHE A 33 2.99 -7.03 -8.52
C PHE A 33 3.45 -5.57 -8.62
N SER A 34 4.41 -5.30 -9.51
CA SER A 34 4.95 -3.96 -9.73
C SER A 34 3.85 -2.96 -10.12
N TYR A 35 3.86 -1.81 -9.46
CA TYR A 35 3.04 -0.64 -9.78
C TYR A 35 3.89 0.41 -10.48
N SER A 36 3.37 0.99 -11.56
CA SER A 36 4.00 2.09 -12.29
C SER A 36 3.04 3.27 -12.34
N VAL A 37 3.52 4.46 -11.95
CA VAL A 37 2.77 5.71 -12.09
C VAL A 37 2.43 5.98 -13.56
N ALA A 38 3.31 5.58 -14.49
CA ALA A 38 3.07 5.78 -15.92
C ALA A 38 1.99 4.82 -16.46
N ALA A 39 2.10 3.53 -16.15
CA ALA A 39 1.19 2.51 -16.71
C ALA A 39 -0.13 2.41 -15.94
N ASP A 40 -0.09 2.55 -14.63
CA ASP A 40 -1.23 2.31 -13.73
C ASP A 40 -1.76 3.60 -13.11
N GLY A 41 -0.90 4.62 -12.95
CA GLY A 41 -1.24 5.90 -12.33
C GLY A 41 -1.80 6.96 -13.28
N GLY A 42 -1.78 6.70 -14.60
CA GLY A 42 -2.11 7.72 -15.60
C GLY A 42 -1.17 8.94 -15.55
N GLY A 43 0.04 8.77 -15.02
CA GLY A 43 1.01 9.85 -14.80
C GLY A 43 0.87 10.58 -13.47
N PHE A 44 -0.11 10.24 -12.62
CA PHE A 44 -0.31 10.86 -11.33
C PHE A 44 0.26 10.00 -10.19
N PRO A 45 1.13 10.56 -9.33
CA PRO A 45 1.83 9.78 -8.32
C PRO A 45 1.00 9.53 -7.04
N ASP A 46 -0.15 10.18 -6.89
CA ASP A 46 -0.99 9.98 -5.71
C ASP A 46 -1.97 8.83 -5.93
N ALA A 47 -2.25 8.08 -4.87
CA ALA A 47 -3.13 6.92 -4.93
C ALA A 47 -3.88 6.68 -3.61
N GLU A 48 -4.91 5.85 -3.65
CA GLU A 48 -5.53 5.24 -2.48
C GLU A 48 -5.10 3.77 -2.40
N ILE A 49 -4.66 3.34 -1.23
CA ILE A 49 -4.36 1.94 -0.95
C ILE A 49 -5.52 1.36 -0.17
N ALA A 50 -6.09 0.28 -0.68
CA ALA A 50 -7.09 -0.51 0.03
C ALA A 50 -6.49 -1.88 0.38
N PHE A 51 -6.49 -2.20 1.68
CA PHE A 51 -6.15 -3.50 2.23
C PHE A 51 -7.43 -4.23 2.62
N SER A 52 -7.51 -5.53 2.34
CA SER A 52 -8.59 -6.38 2.85
C SER A 52 -8.03 -7.73 3.28
N GLY A 53 -8.30 -8.13 4.52
CA GLY A 53 -7.80 -9.38 5.07
C GLY A 53 -8.27 -9.63 6.50
N SER A 54 -7.74 -10.68 7.11
CA SER A 54 -8.05 -11.05 8.50
C SER A 54 -6.77 -11.22 9.31
N PHE A 55 -6.85 -10.97 10.61
CA PHE A 55 -5.83 -11.32 11.59
C PHE A 55 -6.12 -12.70 12.19
N ALA A 56 -5.10 -13.35 12.73
CA ALA A 56 -5.24 -14.66 13.37
C ALA A 56 -6.09 -14.61 14.66
N ALA A 57 -6.15 -13.44 15.29
CA ALA A 57 -6.96 -13.10 16.46
C ALA A 57 -7.24 -11.59 16.45
N ALA A 58 -8.07 -11.09 17.37
CA ALA A 58 -8.33 -9.65 17.50
C ALA A 58 -7.01 -8.88 17.74
N PRO A 59 -6.59 -7.98 16.82
CA PRO A 59 -5.36 -7.23 16.97
C PRO A 59 -5.53 -6.08 17.98
N THR A 60 -4.41 -5.47 18.37
CA THR A 60 -4.45 -4.26 19.22
C THR A 60 -4.91 -3.07 18.39
N ALA A 61 -6.06 -2.50 18.74
CA ALA A 61 -6.63 -1.33 18.05
C ALA A 61 -5.69 -0.11 18.12
N GLY A 62 -5.72 0.72 17.07
CA GLY A 62 -4.88 1.92 16.96
C GLY A 62 -3.44 1.64 16.53
N LYS A 63 -3.05 0.37 16.35
CA LYS A 63 -1.78 -0.02 15.75
C LYS A 63 -1.83 0.10 14.23
N ILE A 64 -0.66 -0.07 13.60
CA ILE A 64 -0.44 0.31 12.21
C ILE A 64 0.01 -0.89 11.37
N LEU A 65 -0.61 -1.03 10.20
CA LEU A 65 0.02 -1.67 9.05
C LEU A 65 0.59 -0.57 8.14
N ALA A 66 1.90 -0.61 7.88
CA ALA A 66 2.55 0.32 6.97
C ALA A 66 2.70 -0.31 5.60
N VAL A 67 2.43 0.46 4.55
CA VAL A 67 2.70 0.07 3.17
C VAL A 67 4.05 0.67 2.79
N VAL A 68 4.99 -0.19 2.42
CA VAL A 68 6.36 0.20 2.06
C VAL A 68 6.55 0.01 0.56
N ALA A 69 7.06 1.04 -0.12
CA ALA A 69 7.40 0.98 -1.53
C ALA A 69 8.91 0.81 -1.70
N ARG A 70 9.31 -0.19 -2.47
CA ARG A 70 10.68 -0.33 -3.00
C ARG A 70 10.70 0.24 -4.40
N GLU A 71 11.58 1.19 -4.64
CA GLU A 71 11.73 1.81 -5.96
C GLU A 71 12.46 0.86 -6.90
N LEU A 72 11.92 0.73 -8.11
CA LEU A 72 12.54 -0.02 -9.20
C LEU A 72 13.23 0.94 -10.16
N ASN A 73 14.26 0.46 -10.86
CA ASN A 73 14.90 1.20 -11.96
C ASN A 73 15.34 2.63 -11.58
N VAL A 74 15.92 2.80 -10.40
CA VAL A 74 16.35 4.11 -9.87
C VAL A 74 17.62 4.63 -10.57
N ASP A 75 18.48 3.72 -11.02
CA ASP A 75 19.67 4.02 -11.81
C ASP A 75 19.77 3.02 -12.98
N GLY A 76 19.10 3.35 -14.08
CA GLY A 76 18.93 2.44 -15.21
C GLY A 76 18.05 1.25 -14.82
N THR A 77 18.61 0.03 -14.85
CA THR A 77 17.91 -1.20 -14.43
C THR A 77 18.22 -1.59 -12.99
N LEU A 78 18.92 -0.74 -12.23
CA LEU A 78 19.24 -1.00 -10.83
C LEU A 78 18.08 -0.55 -9.94
N ASP A 79 17.65 -1.45 -9.07
CA ASP A 79 16.59 -1.19 -8.09
C ASP A 79 17.17 -0.66 -6.77
N ALA A 80 16.31 -0.05 -5.96
CA ALA A 80 16.62 0.18 -4.56
C ALA A 80 16.80 -1.16 -3.80
N PRO A 81 17.55 -1.17 -2.69
CA PRO A 81 17.67 -2.36 -1.84
C PRO A 81 16.29 -2.89 -1.37
N VAL A 82 16.17 -4.21 -1.24
CA VAL A 82 14.94 -4.84 -0.73
C VAL A 82 14.68 -4.36 0.70
N PRO A 83 13.48 -3.82 1.00
CA PRO A 83 13.14 -3.38 2.34
C PRO A 83 13.15 -4.55 3.33
N THR A 84 13.55 -4.26 4.57
CA THR A 84 13.48 -5.20 5.69
C THR A 84 12.83 -4.54 6.90
N THR A 85 12.52 -5.30 7.95
CA THR A 85 11.97 -4.74 9.20
C THR A 85 12.90 -3.72 9.84
N SER A 86 14.23 -3.91 9.73
CA SER A 86 15.25 -2.96 10.19
C SER A 86 15.54 -1.83 9.19
N TYR A 87 15.07 -1.96 7.94
CA TYR A 87 15.22 -0.97 6.88
C TYR A 87 13.90 -0.78 6.11
N PRO A 88 12.88 -0.13 6.70
CA PRO A 88 11.63 0.17 6.01
C PRO A 88 11.81 1.43 5.15
N TYR A 89 12.52 1.28 4.02
CA TYR A 89 13.01 2.33 3.11
C TYR A 89 12.07 3.51 2.89
N ARG A 90 10.84 3.25 2.37
CA ARG A 90 9.88 4.31 2.03
C ARG A 90 8.45 3.88 2.37
N LYS A 91 7.92 4.39 3.48
CA LYS A 91 6.52 4.18 3.88
C LYS A 91 5.63 5.13 3.07
N VAL A 92 4.76 4.58 2.22
CA VAL A 92 3.88 5.37 1.33
C VAL A 92 2.47 5.52 1.88
N ALA A 93 2.00 4.60 2.72
CA ALA A 93 0.70 4.68 3.36
C ALA A 93 0.69 4.03 4.75
N THR A 94 -0.22 4.47 5.59
CA THR A 94 -0.41 4.02 6.97
C THR A 94 -1.86 3.62 7.17
N LEU A 95 -2.11 2.35 7.46
CA LEU A 95 -3.43 1.79 7.72
C LEU A 95 -3.59 1.58 9.22
N VAL A 96 -4.56 2.26 9.83
CA VAL A 96 -4.85 2.14 11.27
C VAL A 96 -5.82 0.98 11.49
N VAL A 97 -5.46 0.09 12.40
CA VAL A 97 -6.14 -1.19 12.63
C VAL A 97 -7.20 -1.04 13.74
N SER A 98 -8.40 -1.61 13.55
CA SER A 98 -9.44 -1.72 14.59
C SER A 98 -9.22 -2.97 15.46
N ALA A 99 -10.10 -3.25 16.43
CA ALA A 99 -10.03 -4.49 17.21
C ALA A 99 -10.66 -5.72 16.51
N ASP A 100 -11.24 -5.54 15.32
CA ASP A 100 -11.94 -6.61 14.60
C ASP A 100 -10.96 -7.59 13.96
N THR A 101 -11.32 -8.86 13.86
CA THR A 101 -10.45 -9.87 13.22
C THR A 101 -10.37 -9.67 11.72
N THR A 102 -11.49 -9.40 11.04
CA THR A 102 -11.55 -9.14 9.60
C THR A 102 -11.70 -7.66 9.36
N GLN A 103 -10.84 -7.08 8.52
CA GLN A 103 -10.81 -5.64 8.30
C GLN A 103 -10.63 -5.33 6.82
N THR A 104 -11.28 -4.26 6.39
CA THR A 104 -10.98 -3.57 5.14
C THR A 104 -10.58 -2.16 5.50
N LEU A 105 -9.34 -1.80 5.18
CA LEU A 105 -8.69 -0.56 5.58
C LEU A 105 -8.28 0.21 4.34
N ASN A 106 -8.38 1.53 4.38
CA ASN A 106 -7.92 2.39 3.30
C ASN A 106 -7.04 3.52 3.83
N ALA A 107 -6.09 3.95 3.01
CA ALA A 107 -5.25 5.10 3.29
C ALA A 107 -4.83 5.77 1.99
N ARG A 108 -4.64 7.09 2.04
CA ARG A 108 -4.07 7.81 0.91
C ARG A 108 -2.56 7.64 0.90
N ALA A 109 -2.04 7.19 -0.25
CA ALA A 109 -0.63 7.20 -0.57
C ALA A 109 -0.29 8.47 -1.35
N HIS A 110 0.71 9.20 -0.88
CA HIS A 110 1.17 10.42 -1.51
C HIS A 110 2.57 10.22 -2.10
N GLY A 111 2.76 10.70 -3.33
CA GLY A 111 4.06 10.64 -3.98
C GLY A 111 4.58 9.22 -4.15
N MET A 112 3.79 8.33 -4.78
CA MET A 112 4.27 7.00 -5.16
C MET A 112 5.49 7.12 -6.08
N PRO A 113 6.49 6.24 -5.94
CA PRO A 113 7.60 6.20 -6.88
C PRO A 113 7.12 5.88 -8.30
N ARG A 114 7.90 6.32 -9.28
CA ARG A 114 7.58 6.12 -10.71
C ARG A 114 7.31 4.66 -11.05
N GLU A 115 8.14 3.76 -10.53
CA GLU A 115 7.98 2.32 -10.57
C GLU A 115 8.35 1.75 -9.20
N CYS A 116 7.49 0.88 -8.66
CA CYS A 116 7.73 0.31 -7.35
C CYS A 116 7.12 -1.08 -7.15
N GLU A 117 7.74 -1.81 -6.24
CA GLU A 117 7.17 -2.97 -5.56
C GLU A 117 6.59 -2.55 -4.21
N LEU A 118 5.46 -3.13 -3.82
CA LEU A 118 4.79 -2.81 -2.55
C LEU A 118 4.89 -3.97 -1.56
N TYR A 119 5.17 -3.63 -0.31
CA TYR A 119 5.33 -4.54 0.80
C TYR A 119 4.39 -4.14 1.94
N LEU A 120 3.82 -5.12 2.61
CA LEU A 120 3.04 -4.90 3.83
C LEU A 120 3.96 -5.09 5.04
N TYR A 121 4.07 -4.06 5.87
CA TYR A 121 4.79 -4.13 7.13
C TYR A 121 3.80 -4.09 8.30
N ASN A 122 3.67 -5.22 9.00
CA ASN A 122 2.94 -5.28 10.25
C ASN A 122 3.84 -4.75 11.37
N VAL A 123 3.67 -3.47 11.70
CA VAL A 123 4.63 -2.76 12.57
C VAL A 123 4.63 -3.33 13.98
N ASP A 124 3.43 -3.44 14.57
CA ASP A 124 3.24 -3.96 15.94
C ASP A 124 1.74 -4.10 16.25
N THR A 125 0.98 -4.87 15.46
CA THR A 125 -0.45 -5.10 15.79
C THR A 125 -0.66 -6.09 16.94
N GLY A 126 0.42 -6.72 17.42
CA GLY A 126 0.41 -7.75 18.46
C GLY A 126 -0.02 -9.13 17.96
N VAL A 127 -0.51 -9.23 16.71
CA VAL A 127 -1.06 -10.45 16.11
C VAL A 127 -0.69 -10.53 14.63
N SER A 128 -0.48 -11.73 14.11
CA SER A 128 -0.21 -11.93 12.69
C SER A 128 -1.42 -11.58 11.81
N VAL A 129 -1.16 -10.95 10.67
CA VAL A 129 -2.10 -10.93 9.53
C VAL A 129 -2.11 -12.34 8.93
N SER A 130 -3.29 -12.93 8.79
CA SER A 130 -3.50 -14.25 8.20
C SER A 130 -3.25 -14.23 6.69
N ALA A 131 -2.84 -15.36 6.12
CA ALA A 131 -2.69 -15.48 4.66
C ALA A 131 -4.04 -15.24 3.93
N GLY A 132 -3.97 -14.89 2.65
CA GLY A 132 -5.14 -14.61 1.81
C GLY A 132 -5.59 -13.15 1.82
N TRP A 133 -4.81 -12.24 2.40
CA TRP A 133 -5.08 -10.80 2.31
C TRP A 133 -4.81 -10.28 0.90
N THR A 134 -5.48 -9.17 0.57
CA THR A 134 -5.38 -8.49 -0.72
C THR A 134 -5.01 -7.03 -0.54
N MET A 135 -4.37 -6.48 -1.57
CA MET A 135 -4.03 -5.07 -1.63
C MET A 135 -4.34 -4.54 -3.02
N LYS A 136 -5.04 -3.41 -3.06
CA LYS A 136 -5.40 -2.69 -4.27
C LYS A 136 -4.89 -1.27 -4.21
N VAL A 137 -4.48 -0.75 -5.35
CA VAL A 137 -4.02 0.63 -5.54
C VAL A 137 -4.97 1.29 -6.53
N THR A 138 -5.59 2.40 -6.12
CA THR A 138 -6.45 3.20 -6.98
C THR A 138 -5.77 4.55 -7.19
N PRO A 139 -5.32 4.89 -8.41
CA PRO A 139 -4.67 6.16 -8.64
C PRO A 139 -5.65 7.33 -8.47
N ILE A 140 -5.13 8.46 -8.03
CA ILE A 140 -5.88 9.68 -7.78
C ILE A 140 -5.28 10.81 -8.59
N SER A 141 -6.13 11.57 -9.25
CA SER A 141 -5.78 12.78 -9.99
C SER A 141 -6.74 13.91 -9.65
N TYR A 142 -6.46 15.10 -10.17
CA TYR A 142 -7.33 16.26 -10.02
C TYR A 142 -7.66 16.84 -11.39
N GLN A 143 -8.92 17.21 -11.59
CA GLN A 143 -9.39 17.88 -12.80
C GLN A 143 -10.26 19.09 -12.45
N PRO A 144 -10.46 20.06 -13.37
CA PRO A 144 -11.40 21.15 -13.16
C PRO A 144 -12.84 20.62 -12.96
N ALA A 145 -13.55 21.19 -12.00
CA ALA A 145 -14.98 20.99 -11.82
C ALA A 145 -15.75 21.48 -13.07
N ALA A 146 -16.77 20.72 -13.46
CA ALA A 146 -17.66 21.06 -14.57
C ALA A 146 -18.51 22.30 -14.28
#